data_AF-A0A954V1B8-F1
#
_entry.id   AF-A0A954V1B8-F1
#
_cell.length_a   1.000
_cell.length_b   1.000
_cell.length_c   1.000
_cell.angle_alpha   90.00
_cell.angle_beta   90.00
_cell.angle_gamma   90.00
#
_symmetry.space_group_name_H-M   'P 1'
#
loop_
_entity.id
_entity.type
_entity.pdbx_description
1 polymer ?
#
loop_
_entity_poly.entity_id
_entity_poly.type
_entity_poly.pdbx_seq_one_letter_code
_entity_poly.pdbx_strand_id
1 'polypeptide(L)'
;MSTATTARADYEQQLQHTNASLAILQSQHVRMVWIRTTLFLIAGAGLFLGYGNVGYRSPLLWIGWSSVLAFIVAIVRHEHLRLAKLKQLADQDLMRRLLARLDRNWNQLPEQKLLPEYAELSFADDLDVAGTASLLSLLSLAGTLPGRRALQSWIAESTDWPTVLKRQQAVQNLTEERELRLSIIKTVQAHSGSDSGKDVYGLPQWAVSPLW
;
A
#
# COMPACT_ATOMS: atom_id res chain seq x y z
N MET A 1 -20.10 12.46 18.58
CA MET A 1 -19.54 11.38 19.43
C MET A 1 -19.84 9.96 18.92
N SER A 2 -20.86 9.73 18.06
CA SER A 2 -21.16 8.39 17.51
C SER A 2 -20.20 7.92 16.41
N THR A 3 -19.82 8.80 15.48
CA THR A 3 -19.05 8.44 14.26
C THR A 3 -17.58 8.08 14.49
N ALA A 4 -16.94 8.65 15.52
CA ALA A 4 -15.54 8.33 15.83
C ALA A 4 -15.40 6.96 16.49
N THR A 5 -16.35 6.59 17.36
CA THR A 5 -16.39 5.28 18.02
C THR A 5 -16.68 4.16 17.02
N THR A 6 -17.60 4.39 16.07
CA THR A 6 -17.85 3.44 14.98
C THR A 6 -16.64 3.30 14.07
N ALA A 7 -16.00 4.42 13.66
CA ALA A 7 -14.81 4.37 12.82
C ALA A 7 -13.65 3.59 13.45
N ARG A 8 -13.42 3.77 14.76
CA ARG A 8 -12.41 3.02 15.51
C ARG A 8 -12.71 1.52 15.50
N ALA A 9 -13.93 1.12 15.86
CA ALA A 9 -14.33 -0.28 15.89
C ALA A 9 -14.12 -0.95 14.53
N ASP A 10 -14.48 -0.27 13.44
CA ASP A 10 -14.27 -0.78 12.08
C ASP A 10 -12.78 -0.95 11.73
N TYR A 11 -11.93 0.01 12.11
CA TYR A 11 -10.48 -0.09 11.86
C TYR A 11 -9.84 -1.20 12.68
N GLU A 12 -10.26 -1.39 13.93
CA GLU A 12 -9.81 -2.48 14.79
C GLU A 12 -10.24 -3.84 14.21
N GLN A 13 -11.50 -3.96 13.78
CA GLN A 13 -12.01 -5.18 13.14
C GLN A 13 -11.24 -5.50 11.84
N GLN A 14 -11.01 -4.50 10.99
CA GLN A 14 -10.25 -4.68 9.74
C GLN A 14 -8.78 -5.04 10.03
N LEU A 15 -8.18 -4.46 11.07
CA LEU A 15 -6.82 -4.79 11.50
C LEU A 15 -6.73 -6.24 12.00
N GLN A 16 -7.69 -6.68 12.82
CA GLN A 16 -7.75 -8.07 13.30
C GLN A 16 -7.91 -9.07 12.15
N HIS A 17 -8.79 -8.78 11.19
CA HIS A 17 -8.99 -9.63 10.01
C HIS A 17 -7.73 -9.75 9.15
N THR A 18 -7.01 -8.63 8.94
CA THR A 18 -5.75 -8.61 8.21
C THR A 18 -4.64 -9.37 8.96
N ASN A 19 -4.58 -9.26 10.30
CA ASN A 19 -3.61 -9.99 11.12
C ASN A 19 -3.79 -11.51 10.99
N ALA A 20 -5.02 -12.00 11.06
CA ALA A 20 -5.33 -13.42 10.90
C ALA A 20 -4.94 -13.94 9.50
N SER A 21 -5.21 -13.14 8.46
CA SER A 21 -4.86 -13.47 7.08
C SER A 21 -3.34 -13.54 6.86
N LEU A 22 -2.59 -12.60 7.43
CA LEU A 22 -1.12 -12.55 7.31
C LEU A 22 -0.43 -13.77 7.92
N ALA A 23 -0.93 -14.28 9.05
CA ALA A 23 -0.39 -15.49 9.67
C ALA A 23 -0.50 -16.71 8.73
N ILE A 24 -1.64 -16.83 8.04
CA ILE A 24 -1.87 -17.89 7.04
C ILE A 24 -0.90 -17.72 5.86
N LEU A 25 -0.78 -16.51 5.29
CA LEU A 25 0.14 -16.26 4.18
C LEU A 25 1.62 -16.49 4.55
N GLN A 26 2.00 -16.19 5.80
CA GLN A 26 3.36 -16.39 6.28
C GLN A 26 3.74 -17.88 6.33
N SER A 27 2.84 -18.74 6.79
CA SER A 27 3.05 -20.20 6.76
C SER A 27 3.16 -20.75 5.34
N GLN A 28 2.33 -20.26 4.41
CA GLN A 28 2.37 -20.64 3.00
C GLN A 28 3.68 -20.21 2.33
N HIS A 29 4.20 -19.03 2.68
CA HIS A 29 5.47 -18.53 2.16
C HIS A 29 6.64 -19.43 2.54
N VAL A 30 6.74 -19.85 3.81
CA VAL A 30 7.81 -20.77 4.26
C VAL A 30 7.74 -22.08 3.50
N ARG A 31 6.55 -22.67 3.35
CA ARG A 31 6.35 -23.90 2.59
C ARG A 31 6.76 -23.77 1.12
N MET A 32 6.47 -22.63 0.49
CA MET A 32 6.81 -22.37 -0.91
C MET A 32 8.32 -22.28 -1.14
N VAL A 33 9.06 -21.69 -0.19
CA VAL A 33 10.54 -21.65 -0.25
C VAL A 33 11.12 -23.05 -0.25
N TRP A 34 10.67 -23.93 0.65
CA TRP A 34 11.10 -25.33 0.69
C TRP A 34 10.74 -26.11 -0.58
N ILE A 35 9.52 -25.96 -1.10
CA ILE A 35 9.08 -26.60 -2.36
C ILE A 35 10.00 -26.20 -3.51
N ARG A 36 10.30 -24.89 -3.66
CA ARG A 36 11.17 -24.38 -4.72
C ARG A 36 12.58 -24.97 -4.63
N THR A 37 13.15 -25.02 -3.43
CA THR A 37 14.49 -25.57 -3.20
C THR A 37 14.54 -27.07 -3.55
N THR A 38 13.53 -27.85 -3.13
CA THR A 38 13.46 -29.28 -3.45
C THR A 38 13.33 -29.52 -4.95
N LEU A 39 12.48 -28.76 -5.65
CA LEU A 39 12.32 -28.87 -7.11
C LEU A 39 13.60 -28.52 -7.87
N PHE A 40 14.35 -27.52 -7.41
CA PHE A 40 15.64 -27.16 -8.00
C PHE A 40 16.67 -28.28 -7.85
N LEU A 41 16.75 -28.89 -6.67
CA LEU A 41 17.66 -30.02 -6.41
C LEU A 41 17.30 -31.25 -7.26
N ILE A 42 16.00 -31.58 -7.38
CA ILE A 42 15.53 -32.69 -8.22
C ILE A 42 15.83 -32.42 -9.70
N ALA A 43 15.57 -31.20 -10.18
CA ALA A 43 15.88 -30.81 -11.56
C ALA A 43 17.37 -30.93 -11.87
N GLY A 44 18.23 -30.39 -10.98
CA GLY A 44 19.68 -30.46 -11.12
C GLY A 44 20.21 -31.90 -11.13
N ALA A 45 19.79 -32.72 -10.17
CA ALA A 45 20.21 -34.12 -10.07
C ALA A 45 19.73 -34.95 -11.28
N GLY A 46 18.48 -34.76 -11.70
CA GLY A 46 17.90 -35.48 -12.85
C GLY A 46 18.59 -35.15 -14.17
N LEU A 47 18.90 -33.86 -14.40
CA LEU A 47 19.63 -33.43 -15.60
C LEU A 47 21.10 -33.89 -15.56
N PHE A 48 21.78 -33.76 -14.42
CA PHE A 48 23.18 -34.17 -14.27
C PHE A 48 23.38 -35.67 -14.49
N LEU A 49 22.56 -36.51 -13.84
CA LEU A 49 22.61 -37.97 -14.00
C LEU A 49 22.12 -38.41 -15.39
N GLY A 50 21.11 -37.74 -15.95
CA GLY A 50 20.56 -38.04 -17.26
C GLY A 50 21.54 -37.81 -18.40
N TYR A 51 22.25 -36.68 -18.40
CA TYR A 51 23.28 -36.38 -19.40
C TYR A 51 24.60 -37.10 -19.15
N GLY A 52 24.94 -37.39 -17.88
CA GLY A 52 26.22 -38.01 -17.52
C GLY A 52 26.32 -39.53 -17.73
N ASN A 53 25.21 -40.27 -17.76
CA ASN A 53 25.27 -41.74 -17.64
C ASN A 53 24.45 -42.55 -18.67
N VAL A 54 23.43 -42.01 -19.37
CA VAL A 54 22.43 -42.87 -20.07
C VAL A 54 22.04 -42.42 -21.51
N GLY A 55 22.56 -41.31 -22.03
CA GLY A 55 22.21 -40.83 -23.38
C GLY A 55 20.76 -40.32 -23.52
N TYR A 56 20.45 -39.72 -24.67
CA TYR A 56 19.26 -38.88 -24.91
C TYR A 56 17.87 -39.54 -24.70
N ARG A 57 17.79 -40.85 -24.46
CA ARG A 57 16.53 -41.61 -24.27
C ARG A 57 16.22 -41.96 -22.82
N SER A 58 16.97 -41.43 -21.85
CA SER A 58 16.74 -41.73 -20.44
C SER A 58 15.44 -41.09 -19.90
N PRO A 59 14.58 -41.84 -19.18
CA PRO A 59 13.40 -41.28 -18.52
C PRO A 59 13.75 -40.21 -17.49
N LEU A 60 15.02 -40.16 -17.01
CA LEU A 60 15.51 -39.11 -16.11
C LEU A 60 15.49 -37.71 -16.75
N LEU A 61 15.64 -37.60 -18.07
CA LEU A 61 15.57 -36.30 -18.75
C LEU A 61 14.15 -35.72 -18.73
N TRP A 62 13.13 -36.57 -18.87
CA TRP A 62 11.72 -36.17 -18.73
C TRP A 62 11.38 -35.75 -17.30
N ILE A 63 11.94 -36.44 -16.29
CA ILE A 63 11.81 -36.04 -14.89
C ILE A 63 12.50 -34.69 -14.64
N GLY A 64 13.70 -34.49 -15.20
CA GLY A 64 14.42 -33.21 -15.11
C GLY A 64 13.62 -32.04 -15.70
N TRP A 65 13.16 -32.18 -16.95
CA TRP A 65 12.36 -31.14 -17.62
C TRP A 65 11.01 -30.90 -16.96
N SER A 66 10.31 -31.93 -16.49
CA SER A 66 9.06 -31.75 -15.75
C SER A 66 9.29 -31.04 -14.40
N SER A 67 10.41 -31.31 -13.71
CA SER A 67 10.80 -30.58 -12.51
C SER A 67 11.13 -29.11 -12.80
N VAL A 68 11.78 -28.81 -13.95
CA VAL A 68 12.00 -27.42 -14.41
C VAL A 68 10.67 -26.71 -14.64
N LEU A 69 9.71 -27.35 -15.32
CA LEU A 69 8.39 -26.77 -15.54
C LEU A 69 7.66 -26.52 -14.21
N ALA A 70 7.68 -27.49 -13.30
CA ALA A 70 7.11 -27.35 -11.96
C ALA A 70 7.77 -26.22 -11.15
N PHE A 71 9.09 -26.04 -11.29
CA PHE A 71 9.83 -24.96 -10.67
C PHE A 71 9.41 -23.59 -11.21
N ILE A 72 9.20 -23.43 -12.52
CA ILE A 72 8.70 -22.19 -13.12
C ILE A 72 7.31 -21.85 -12.56
N VAL A 73 6.40 -22.83 -12.52
CA VAL A 73 5.05 -22.64 -11.93
C VAL A 73 5.14 -22.23 -10.46
N ALA A 74 6.04 -22.85 -9.70
CA ALA A 74 6.27 -22.50 -8.29
C ALA A 74 6.78 -21.06 -8.11
N ILE A 75 7.67 -20.59 -8.99
CA ILE A 75 8.14 -19.19 -8.98
C ILE A 75 6.99 -18.22 -9.20
N VAL A 76 6.18 -18.44 -10.24
CA VAL A 76 5.04 -17.55 -10.56
C VAL A 76 4.07 -17.48 -9.38
N ARG A 77 3.71 -18.65 -8.83
CA ARG A 77 2.82 -18.72 -7.66
C ARG A 77 3.42 -18.04 -6.43
N HIS A 78 4.73 -18.17 -6.21
CA HIS A 78 5.42 -17.52 -5.11
C HIS A 78 5.34 -15.99 -5.23
N GLU A 79 5.54 -15.45 -6.43
CA GLU A 79 5.46 -14.00 -6.64
C GLU A 79 4.04 -13.47 -6.38
N HIS A 80 3.00 -14.19 -6.84
CA HIS A 80 1.61 -13.83 -6.51
C HIS A 80 1.34 -13.82 -4.99
N LEU A 81 1.84 -14.82 -4.25
CA LEU A 81 1.70 -14.87 -2.79
C LEU A 81 2.47 -13.73 -2.11
N ARG A 82 3.66 -13.41 -2.61
CA ARG A 82 4.48 -12.30 -2.11
C ARG A 82 3.77 -10.95 -2.31
N LEU A 83 3.23 -10.69 -3.50
CA LEU A 83 2.48 -9.47 -3.78
C LEU A 83 1.21 -9.38 -2.93
N ALA A 84 0.48 -10.48 -2.74
CA ALA A 84 -0.68 -10.52 -1.85
C ALA A 84 -0.31 -10.20 -0.39
N LYS A 85 0.83 -10.73 0.09
CA LYS A 85 1.35 -10.43 1.44
C LYS A 85 1.73 -8.96 1.58
N LEU A 86 2.43 -8.38 0.60
CA LEU A 86 2.81 -6.97 0.62
C LEU A 86 1.58 -6.06 0.66
N LYS A 87 0.55 -6.37 -0.13
CA LYS A 87 -0.73 -5.65 -0.09
C LYS A 87 -1.39 -5.70 1.28
N GLN A 88 -1.44 -6.88 1.91
CA GLN A 88 -1.99 -7.02 3.26
C GLN A 88 -1.19 -6.26 4.33
N LEU A 89 0.14 -6.24 4.22
CA LEU A 89 0.99 -5.46 5.12
C LEU A 89 0.75 -3.95 4.96
N ALA A 90 0.60 -3.47 3.72
CA ALA A 90 0.27 -2.07 3.46
C ALA A 90 -1.11 -1.68 4.04
N ASP A 91 -2.11 -2.54 3.87
CA ASP A 91 -3.44 -2.35 4.44
C ASP A 91 -3.41 -2.32 5.99
N GLN A 92 -2.62 -3.21 6.61
CA GLN A 92 -2.41 -3.24 8.05
C GLN A 92 -1.76 -1.95 8.55
N ASP A 93 -0.72 -1.48 7.85
CA ASP A 93 0.00 -0.24 8.17
C ASP A 93 -0.89 1.01 8.01
N LEU A 94 -1.76 1.04 6.99
CA LEU A 94 -2.79 2.07 6.83
C LEU A 94 -3.71 2.11 8.07
N MET A 95 -4.30 0.97 8.46
CA MET A 95 -5.22 0.90 9.60
C MET A 95 -4.54 1.33 10.91
N ARG A 96 -3.30 0.87 11.15
CA ARG A 96 -2.51 1.31 12.32
C ARG A 96 -2.32 2.82 12.35
N ARG A 97 -1.97 3.43 11.21
CA ARG A 97 -1.80 4.89 11.12
C ARG A 97 -3.11 5.66 11.27
N LEU A 98 -4.25 5.10 10.88
CA LEU A 98 -5.55 5.74 11.14
C LEU A 98 -5.93 5.68 12.63
N LEU A 99 -5.72 4.54 13.27
CA LEU A 99 -5.91 4.40 14.72
C LEU A 99 -4.98 5.32 15.51
N ALA A 100 -3.68 5.36 15.16
CA ALA A 100 -2.72 6.26 15.77
C ALA A 100 -3.12 7.74 15.63
N ARG A 101 -3.74 8.14 14.51
CA ARG A 101 -4.29 9.51 14.36
C ARG A 101 -5.46 9.78 15.30
N LEU A 102 -6.40 8.83 15.43
CA LEU A 102 -7.51 8.96 16.38
C LEU A 102 -6.99 9.11 17.81
N ASP A 103 -5.89 8.44 18.13
CA ASP A 103 -5.27 8.42 19.45
C ASP A 103 -4.25 9.54 19.67
N ARG A 104 -3.99 10.36 18.64
CA ARG A 104 -2.93 11.38 18.63
C ARG A 104 -1.56 10.82 19.03
N ASN A 105 -1.30 9.56 18.67
CA ASN A 105 -0.02 8.90 18.90
C ASN A 105 0.97 9.26 17.77
N TRP A 106 1.52 10.45 17.86
CA TRP A 106 2.41 11.04 16.85
C TRP A 106 3.64 10.19 16.54
N ASN A 107 4.15 9.45 17.52
CA ASN A 107 5.32 8.57 17.37
C ASN A 107 5.09 7.41 16.39
N GLN A 108 3.82 7.08 16.10
CA GLN A 108 3.45 6.04 15.14
C GLN A 108 3.06 6.58 13.76
N LEU A 109 3.17 7.90 13.56
CA LEU A 109 2.86 8.55 12.29
C LEU A 109 4.13 9.00 11.58
N PRO A 110 4.17 8.93 10.24
CA PRO A 110 5.28 9.49 9.50
C PRO A 110 5.30 11.01 9.66
N GLU A 111 6.48 11.56 9.88
CA GLU A 111 6.70 13.00 9.92
C GLU A 111 6.27 13.65 8.60
N GLN A 112 5.48 14.71 8.68
CA GLN A 112 5.04 15.46 7.51
C GLN A 112 5.85 16.74 7.39
N LYS A 113 6.47 16.94 6.22
CA LYS A 113 7.29 18.11 5.93
C LYS A 113 6.56 19.06 4.98
N LEU A 114 6.82 20.35 5.14
CA LEU A 114 6.47 21.34 4.13
C LEU A 114 7.23 21.04 2.84
N LEU A 115 6.58 21.24 1.71
CA LEU A 115 7.26 21.27 0.43
C LEU A 115 8.16 22.51 0.37
N PRO A 116 9.24 22.48 -0.42
CA PRO A 116 10.17 23.61 -0.51
C PRO A 116 9.50 24.95 -0.81
N GLU A 117 8.47 24.94 -1.66
CA GLU A 117 7.69 26.14 -2.00
C GLU A 117 6.90 26.76 -0.83
N TYR A 118 6.74 26.04 0.29
CA TYR A 118 6.03 26.51 1.49
C TYR A 118 6.93 26.57 2.72
N ALA A 119 8.26 26.46 2.56
CA ALA A 119 9.19 26.39 3.68
C ALA A 119 9.25 27.67 4.53
N GLU A 120 8.94 28.83 3.94
CA GLU A 120 9.01 30.15 4.59
C GLU A 120 7.64 30.67 5.06
N LEU A 121 6.66 29.79 5.27
CA LEU A 121 5.37 30.18 5.84
C LEU A 121 5.56 30.79 7.23
N SER A 122 5.27 32.09 7.36
CA SER A 122 5.58 32.89 8.57
C SER A 122 4.92 32.37 9.85
N PHE A 123 3.80 31.66 9.74
CA PHE A 123 3.06 31.08 10.86
C PHE A 123 3.29 29.58 11.04
N ALA A 124 4.18 28.96 10.25
CA ALA A 124 4.34 27.50 10.24
C ALA A 124 4.83 26.95 11.58
N ASP A 125 5.75 27.65 12.23
CA ASP A 125 6.29 27.25 13.53
C ASP A 125 5.29 27.53 14.65
N ASP A 126 4.64 28.71 14.63
CA ASP A 126 3.65 29.09 15.66
C ASP A 126 2.43 28.17 15.70
N LEU A 127 2.03 27.62 14.54
CA LEU A 127 0.88 26.71 14.41
C LEU A 127 1.27 25.23 14.27
N ASP A 128 2.54 24.89 14.46
CA ASP A 128 3.08 23.53 14.27
C ASP A 128 2.56 22.90 12.96
N VAL A 129 2.71 23.57 11.83
CA VAL A 129 2.12 23.12 10.55
C VAL A 129 2.77 21.80 10.09
N ALA A 130 4.10 21.70 10.20
CA ALA A 130 4.89 20.51 9.86
C ALA A 130 5.67 19.97 11.06
N GLY A 131 6.18 18.73 10.94
CA GLY A 131 6.89 18.02 12.00
C GLY A 131 6.14 16.77 12.50
N THR A 132 6.51 16.31 13.70
CA THR A 132 6.02 15.04 14.27
C THR A 132 4.59 15.16 14.83
N ALA A 133 4.32 16.20 15.61
CA ALA A 133 3.02 16.46 16.25
C ALA A 133 2.30 17.65 15.61
N SER A 134 2.20 17.63 14.28
CA SER A 134 1.86 18.80 13.47
C SER A 134 0.45 18.77 12.86
N LEU A 135 -0.05 19.91 12.39
CA LEU A 135 -1.32 19.99 11.65
C LEU A 135 -1.34 19.04 10.44
N LEU A 136 -0.26 19.01 9.66
CA LEU A 136 -0.12 18.08 8.54
C LEU A 136 -0.11 16.61 8.99
N SER A 137 0.49 16.29 10.13
CA SER A 137 0.48 14.91 10.66
C SER A 137 -0.96 14.43 10.97
N LEU A 138 -1.82 15.36 11.41
CA LEU A 138 -3.22 15.11 11.72
C LEU A 138 -4.10 15.04 10.46
N LEU A 139 -3.95 16.00 9.54
CA LEU A 139 -4.85 16.18 8.40
C LEU A 139 -4.42 15.40 7.14
N SER A 140 -3.12 15.21 6.93
CA SER A 140 -2.62 14.71 5.66
C SER A 140 -2.72 13.19 5.53
N LEU A 141 -3.53 12.77 4.55
CA LEU A 141 -3.53 11.44 3.95
C LEU A 141 -3.06 11.48 2.48
N ALA A 142 -2.55 12.63 2.03
CA ALA A 142 -2.14 12.82 0.65
C ALA A 142 -0.85 12.05 0.35
N GLY A 143 -0.97 10.96 -0.43
CA GLY A 143 0.17 10.12 -0.83
C GLY A 143 0.82 10.50 -2.17
N THR A 144 0.34 11.55 -2.85
CA THR A 144 0.89 12.03 -4.13
C THR A 144 1.47 13.43 -3.97
N LEU A 145 2.49 13.77 -4.77
CA LEU A 145 3.05 15.12 -4.77
C LEU A 145 2.00 16.21 -5.12
N PRO A 146 1.16 16.05 -6.16
CA PRO A 146 0.09 17.01 -6.44
C PRO A 146 -0.91 17.15 -5.29
N GLY A 147 -1.30 16.04 -4.65
CA GLY A 147 -2.21 16.06 -3.50
C GLY A 147 -1.62 16.77 -2.28
N ARG A 148 -0.33 16.54 -1.99
CA ARG A 148 0.39 17.25 -0.92
C ARG A 148 0.47 18.75 -1.21
N ARG A 149 0.78 19.12 -2.46
CA ARG A 149 0.83 20.52 -2.89
C ARG A 149 -0.53 21.21 -2.77
N ALA A 150 -1.61 20.55 -3.21
CA ALA A 150 -2.96 21.09 -3.08
C ALA A 150 -3.38 21.29 -1.62
N LEU A 151 -3.05 20.33 -0.73
CA LEU A 151 -3.35 20.48 0.70
C LEU A 151 -2.55 21.62 1.32
N GLN A 152 -1.25 21.69 1.06
CA GLN A 152 -0.39 22.72 1.63
C GLN A 152 -0.69 24.11 1.08
N SER A 153 -1.10 24.25 -0.19
CA SER A 153 -1.56 25.54 -0.73
C SER A 153 -2.82 26.04 -0.02
N TRP A 154 -3.75 25.14 0.34
CA TRP A 154 -4.96 25.52 1.09
C TRP A 154 -4.68 25.88 2.55
N ILE A 155 -3.56 25.42 3.12
CA ILE A 155 -3.09 25.84 4.44
C ILE A 155 -2.38 27.19 4.34
N ALA A 156 -1.56 27.38 3.30
CA ALA A 156 -0.79 28.59 3.06
C ALA A 156 -1.69 29.82 2.80
N GLU A 157 -2.76 29.63 2.04
CA GLU A 157 -3.60 30.72 1.54
C GLU A 157 -5.09 30.50 1.84
N SER A 158 -5.72 31.51 2.44
CA SER A 158 -7.17 31.55 2.59
C SER A 158 -7.85 31.75 1.24
N THR A 159 -9.07 31.23 1.10
CA THR A 159 -9.90 31.39 -0.10
C THR A 159 -11.24 32.07 0.24
N ASP A 160 -12.04 32.41 -0.77
CA ASP A 160 -13.33 33.06 -0.58
C ASP A 160 -14.38 32.12 0.04
N TRP A 161 -15.36 32.70 0.73
CA TRP A 161 -16.38 31.94 1.45
C TRP A 161 -17.19 30.97 0.58
N PRO A 162 -17.64 31.34 -0.64
CA PRO A 162 -18.25 30.39 -1.57
C PRO A 162 -17.37 29.16 -1.87
N THR A 163 -16.07 29.33 -2.06
CA THR A 163 -15.13 28.22 -2.29
C THR A 163 -14.99 27.34 -1.04
N VAL A 164 -14.93 27.92 0.15
CA VAL A 164 -14.92 27.15 1.41
C VAL A 164 -16.15 26.27 1.54
N LEU A 165 -17.35 26.82 1.28
CA LEU A 165 -18.60 26.05 1.34
C LEU A 165 -18.61 24.87 0.36
N LYS A 166 -18.13 25.08 -0.87
CA LYS A 166 -18.00 23.99 -1.86
C LYS A 166 -17.08 22.87 -1.38
N ARG A 167 -15.94 23.21 -0.76
CA ARG A 167 -15.01 22.22 -0.20
C ARG A 167 -15.63 21.46 0.98
N GLN A 168 -16.32 22.16 1.87
CA GLN A 168 -17.03 21.54 2.99
C GLN A 168 -18.12 20.58 2.51
N GLN A 169 -18.90 20.97 1.50
CA GLN A 169 -19.90 20.09 0.89
C GLN A 169 -19.25 18.85 0.26
N ALA A 170 -18.12 19.01 -0.44
CA ALA A 170 -17.40 17.87 -1.02
C ALA A 170 -16.90 16.91 0.07
N VAL A 171 -16.38 17.43 1.20
CA VAL A 171 -15.99 16.61 2.36
C VAL A 171 -17.19 15.87 2.96
N GLN A 172 -18.33 16.54 3.12
CA GLN A 172 -19.56 15.91 3.63
C GLN A 172 -20.03 14.78 2.72
N ASN A 173 -20.11 15.01 1.41
CA ASN A 173 -20.49 13.98 0.44
C ASN A 173 -19.54 12.78 0.51
N LEU A 174 -18.23 13.03 0.65
CA LEU A 174 -17.25 11.97 0.77
C LEU A 174 -17.25 11.27 2.13
N THR A 175 -17.88 11.82 3.18
CA THR A 175 -17.82 11.27 4.56
C THR A 175 -18.57 9.95 4.67
N GLU A 176 -19.67 9.79 3.94
CA GLU A 176 -20.45 8.53 3.91
C GLU A 176 -19.76 7.45 3.05
N GLU A 177 -18.98 7.87 2.04
CA GLU A 177 -18.31 6.98 1.07
C GLU A 177 -17.00 6.36 1.61
N ARG A 178 -17.08 5.66 2.75
CA ARG A 178 -15.89 5.15 3.46
C ARG A 178 -15.04 4.20 2.62
N GLU A 179 -15.67 3.23 1.96
CA GLU A 179 -14.97 2.24 1.15
C GLU A 179 -14.22 2.90 -0.01
N LEU A 180 -14.84 3.89 -0.64
CA LEU A 180 -14.21 4.70 -1.69
C LEU A 180 -12.99 5.46 -1.15
N ARG A 181 -13.12 6.15 0.00
CA ARG A 181 -11.98 6.87 0.60
C ARG A 181 -10.81 5.93 0.87
N LEU A 182 -11.07 4.76 1.45
CA LEU A 182 -10.04 3.77 1.75
C LEU A 182 -9.44 3.17 0.47
N SER A 183 -10.24 2.90 -0.56
CA SER A 183 -9.76 2.33 -1.82
C SER A 183 -8.82 3.30 -2.55
N ILE A 184 -9.12 4.60 -2.54
CA ILE A 184 -8.26 5.65 -3.10
C ILE A 184 -6.92 5.68 -2.35
N ILE A 185 -6.93 5.73 -1.01
CA ILE A 185 -5.70 5.80 -0.20
C ILE A 185 -4.83 4.55 -0.44
N LYS A 186 -5.44 3.36 -0.45
CA LYS A 186 -4.74 2.10 -0.71
C LYS A 186 -4.11 2.08 -2.10
N THR A 187 -4.84 2.55 -3.10
CA THR A 187 -4.36 2.62 -4.49
C THR A 187 -3.18 3.57 -4.58
N VAL A 188 -3.26 4.77 -4.00
CA VAL A 188 -2.15 5.72 -3.97
C VAL A 188 -0.93 5.10 -3.28
N GLN A 189 -1.11 4.50 -2.10
CA GLN A 189 0.00 3.92 -1.33
C GLN A 189 0.71 2.77 -2.07
N ALA A 190 -0.05 1.93 -2.79
CA ALA A 190 0.53 0.85 -3.59
C ALA A 190 1.48 1.38 -4.69
N HIS A 191 1.27 2.61 -5.17
CA HIS A 191 2.05 3.22 -6.24
C HIS A 191 3.12 4.19 -5.72
N SER A 192 2.99 4.74 -4.50
CA SER A 192 3.97 5.66 -3.90
C SER A 192 5.36 5.03 -3.67
N GLY A 193 5.48 3.70 -3.65
CA GLY A 193 6.78 3.00 -3.59
C GLY A 193 7.54 2.97 -4.92
N SER A 194 6.90 3.39 -6.02
CA SER A 194 7.53 3.57 -7.33
C SER A 194 7.89 5.04 -7.48
N ASP A 195 9.14 5.38 -7.21
CA ASP A 195 9.73 6.71 -7.32
C ASP A 195 9.76 7.19 -8.79
N SER A 196 8.60 7.48 -9.37
CA SER A 196 8.47 8.02 -10.71
C SER A 196 7.55 9.23 -10.70
N GLY A 197 8.16 10.40 -10.60
CA GLY A 197 7.53 11.72 -10.66
C GLY A 197 6.91 12.08 -12.02
N LYS A 198 6.33 11.12 -12.74
CA LYS A 198 5.63 11.35 -14.01
C LYS A 198 4.33 10.56 -14.03
N ASP A 199 3.23 11.27 -13.82
CA ASP A 199 1.89 10.97 -14.34
C ASP A 199 1.41 9.50 -14.24
N VAL A 200 1.67 8.84 -13.11
CA VAL A 200 1.29 7.43 -12.90
C VAL A 200 -0.19 7.25 -12.57
N TYR A 201 -0.90 8.33 -12.26
CA TYR A 201 -2.06 8.17 -11.39
C TYR A 201 -3.39 7.94 -12.09
N GLY A 202 -3.54 8.23 -13.39
CA GLY A 202 -4.86 8.19 -14.07
C GLY A 202 -5.96 8.96 -13.33
N LEU A 203 -5.61 9.70 -12.27
CA LEU A 203 -6.49 10.34 -11.30
C LEU A 203 -7.21 11.51 -11.94
N PRO A 204 -6.57 12.31 -12.83
CA PRO A 204 -7.28 13.25 -13.67
C PRO A 204 -8.32 12.57 -14.58
N GLN A 205 -8.01 11.38 -15.13
CA GLN A 205 -8.95 10.63 -15.98
C GLN A 205 -10.09 10.01 -15.17
N TRP A 206 -9.82 9.49 -13.96
CA TRP A 206 -10.84 9.01 -13.03
C TRP A 206 -11.74 10.15 -12.55
N ALA A 207 -11.16 11.30 -12.18
CA ALA A 207 -11.92 12.46 -11.69
C ALA A 207 -12.85 13.07 -12.75
N VAL A 208 -12.57 12.83 -14.03
CA VAL A 208 -13.39 13.29 -15.16
C VAL A 208 -14.23 12.15 -15.76
N SER A 209 -14.05 10.91 -15.29
CA SER A 209 -14.86 9.79 -15.76
C SER A 209 -16.31 9.93 -15.29
N PRO A 210 -17.30 9.59 -16.15
CA PRO A 210 -18.69 9.63 -15.74
C PRO A 210 -18.89 8.69 -14.55
N LEU A 211 -19.54 9.20 -13.51
CA LEU A 211 -20.17 8.36 -12.49
C LEU A 211 -21.13 7.46 -13.26
N TRP A 212 -20.91 6.15 -13.14
CA TRP A 212 -21.70 5.09 -13.76
C TRP A 212 -23.21 5.39 -13.78
#